data_AF-A0AAJ3HUZ8-F1
#
_entry.id   AF-A0AAJ3HUZ8-F1
#
_cell.length_a   1.000
_cell.length_b   1.000
_cell.length_c   1.000
_cell.angle_alpha   90.00
_cell.angle_beta   90.00
_cell.angle_gamma   90.00
#
_symmetry.space_group_name_H-M   'P 1'
#
loop_
_entity.id
_entity.type
_entity.pdbx_description
1 polymer ?
#
loop_
_entity_poly.entity_id
_entity_poly.type
_entity_poly.pdbx_seq_one_letter_code
_entity_poly.pdbx_strand_id
1 'polypeptide(L)' 'MAHYQQQLQERGLKQSMSRKGNRLDNASMESFFGILNSECFHGKEFKSVDELE' A
#
# COMPACT_ATOMS: atom_id res chain seq x y z
N MET A 1 0.96 5.15 16.07
CA MET A 1 -0.13 5.90 15.42
C MET A 1 -0.09 7.39 15.76
N ALA A 2 -0.09 7.77 17.04
CA ALA A 2 -0.06 9.18 17.46
C ALA A 2 1.08 10.00 16.85
N HIS A 3 2.32 9.46 16.80
CA HIS A 3 3.46 10.16 16.22
C HIS A 3 3.27 10.51 14.73
N TYR A 4 2.86 9.54 13.91
CA TYR A 4 2.66 9.79 12.47
C TYR A 4 1.50 10.75 12.22
N GLN A 5 0.40 10.62 12.97
CA GLN A 5 -0.73 11.53 12.88
C GLN A 5 -0.35 12.96 13.28
N GLN A 6 0.49 13.12 14.30
CA GLN A 6 1.02 14.41 14.72
C GLN A 6 1.88 15.03 13.61
N GLN A 7 2.77 14.26 12.99
CA GLN A 7 3.57 14.75 11.86
C GLN A 7 2.72 15.20 10.66
N LEU A 8 1.63 14.49 10.37
CA LEU A 8 0.69 14.89 9.33
C LEU A 8 0.02 16.22 9.69
N GLN A 9 -0.42 16.38 10.95
CA GLN A 9 -1.05 17.61 11.43
C GLN A 9 -0.08 18.80 11.40
N GLU A 10 1.16 18.62 11.84
CA GLU A 10 2.22 19.64 11.79
C GLU A 10 2.51 20.12 10.35
N ARG A 11 2.30 19.25 9.36
CA ARG A 11 2.46 19.55 7.94
C ARG A 11 1.17 20.01 7.25
N GLY A 12 0.07 20.17 7.98
CA GLY A 12 -1.23 20.54 7.41
C GLY A 12 -1.88 19.47 6.53
N LEU A 13 -1.45 18.22 6.66
CA LEU A 13 -1.94 17.09 5.86
C LEU A 13 -3.11 16.41 6.57
N LYS A 14 -4.26 16.35 5.89
CA LYS A 14 -5.44 15.62 6.38
C LYS A 14 -5.33 14.15 6.01
N GLN A 15 -5.31 13.28 7.01
CA GLN A 15 -5.34 11.83 6.78
C GLN A 15 -6.68 11.42 6.16
N SER A 16 -6.65 10.75 5.01
CA SER A 16 -7.80 10.05 4.45
C SER A 16 -7.90 8.69 5.12
N MET A 17 -8.90 8.50 5.98
CA MET A 17 -9.21 7.19 6.56
C MET A 17 -10.35 6.58 5.76
N SER A 18 -10.12 5.41 5.17
CA SER A 18 -11.19 4.66 4.49
C SER A 18 -12.34 4.41 5.45
N ARG A 19 -13.58 4.56 4.97
CA ARG A 19 -14.74 4.23 5.79
C ARG A 19 -14.77 2.72 6.04
N LYS A 20 -15.12 2.30 7.26
CA LYS A 20 -15.25 0.87 7.58
C LYS A 20 -16.20 0.22 6.57
N GLY A 21 -15.71 -0.75 5.81
CA GLY A 21 -16.48 -1.50 4.81
C GLY A 21 -16.57 -0.87 3.42
N ASN A 22 -15.96 0.28 3.16
CA ASN A 22 -15.91 0.87 1.83
C ASN A 22 -14.55 0.58 1.17
N ARG A 23 -14.48 -0.43 0.31
CA ARG A 23 -13.23 -0.80 -0.40
C ARG A 23 -12.91 0.11 -1.59
N LEU A 24 -13.88 0.91 -2.05
CA LEU A 24 -13.74 1.71 -3.27
C LEU A 24 -12.71 2.84 -3.15
N ASP A 25 -12.51 3.37 -1.94
CA ASP A 25 -11.49 4.40 -1.71
C ASP A 25 -10.06 3.83 -1.76
N ASN A 26 -9.88 2.54 -1.49
CA ASN A 26 -8.60 1.86 -1.57
C ASN A 26 -8.33 1.19 -2.93
N ALA A 27 -9.37 0.99 -3.75
CA ALA A 27 -9.29 0.24 -5.01
C ALA A 27 -8.17 0.75 -5.95
N SER A 28 -7.97 2.06 -6.04
CA SER A 28 -6.89 2.64 -6.86
C SER A 28 -5.50 2.26 -6.36
N MET A 29 -5.29 2.26 -5.05
CA MET A 29 -4.02 1.86 -4.44
C MET A 29 -3.82 0.34 -4.54
N GLU A 30 -4.87 -0.46 -4.37
CA GLU A 30 -4.83 -1.91 -4.58
C GLU A 30 -4.42 -2.25 -6.02
N SER A 31 -5.02 -1.58 -7.01
CA SER A 31 -4.66 -1.77 -8.42
C SER A 31 -3.21 -1.35 -8.69
N PHE A 32 -2.77 -0.21 -8.18
CA PHE A 32 -1.40 0.26 -8.34
C PHE A 32 -0.38 -0.74 -7.77
N PHE A 33 -0.58 -1.18 -6.52
CA PHE A 33 0.35 -2.13 -5.89
C PHE A 33 0.27 -3.52 -6.52
N GLY A 34 -0.89 -3.94 -7.02
CA GLY A 34 -1.01 -5.18 -7.78
C GLY A 34 -0.16 -5.17 -9.05
N ILE A 35 -0.21 -4.07 -9.81
CA ILE A 35 0.65 -3.88 -10.99
C ILE A 35 2.12 -3.82 -10.57
N LEU A 36 2.47 -2.99 -9.58
CA LEU A 36 3.86 -2.84 -9.13
C LEU A 36 4.48 -4.17 -8.73
N ASN A 37 3.75 -4.98 -7.95
CA ASN A 37 4.22 -6.30 -7.55
C ASN A 37 4.39 -7.21 -8.77
N SER A 38 3.41 -7.25 -9.68
CA SER A 38 3.49 -8.04 -10.91
C SER A 38 4.73 -7.70 -11.73
N GLU A 39 5.04 -6.40 -11.88
CA GLU A 39 6.22 -5.94 -12.61
C GLU A 39 7.54 -6.31 -11.88
N CYS A 40 7.58 -6.21 -10.55
CA CYS A 40 8.77 -6.59 -9.77
C CYS A 40 9.16 -8.07 -9.93
N PHE A 41 8.17 -8.94 -10.17
CA PHE A 41 8.34 -10.38 -10.33
C PHE A 41 8.30 -10.84 -11.80
N HIS A 42 8.02 -9.92 -12.75
CA HIS A 42 7.91 -10.27 -14.16
C HIS A 42 9.21 -10.91 -14.67
N GLY A 43 9.08 -12.08 -15.32
CA GLY A 43 10.22 -12.82 -15.88
C GLY A 43 11.15 -13.49 -14.86
N LYS A 44 10.78 -13.52 -13.58
CA LYS A 44 11.52 -14.23 -12.53
C LYS A 44 10.77 -15.51 -12.14
N GLU A 45 11.48 -16.63 -12.08
CA GLU A 45 10.99 -17.87 -11.49
C GLU A 45 11.56 -18.01 -10.09
N PHE A 46 10.69 -18.28 -9.11
CA PHE A 46 11.07 -18.52 -7.72
C PHE A 46 10.83 -19.99 -7.40
N LYS A 47 11.83 -20.64 -6.81
CA LYS A 47 11.77 -22.08 -6.47
C LYS A 47 11.28 -22.32 -5.04
N SER A 48 11.29 -21.29 -4.19
CA SER A 48 10.75 -21.32 -2.84
C SER A 48 10.30 -19.93 -2.40
N VAL A 49 9.53 -19.88 -1.31
CA VAL A 49 9.11 -18.60 -0.69
C VAL A 49 10.31 -17.86 -0.10
N ASP A 50 11.34 -18.57 0.36
CA ASP A 50 12.56 -17.97 0.92
C ASP A 50 13.33 -17.11 -0.10
N GLU A 51 13.14 -17.33 -1.41
CA GLU A 51 13.73 -16.50 -2.46
C GLU A 51 13.01 -15.14 -2.64
N LEU A 52 11.92 -14.89 -1.90
CA LEU A 52 11.16 -13.63 -1.89
C LEU A 52 11.54 -12.68 -0.74
N GLU A 53 12.47 -13.07 0.14
CA GLU A 53 12.93 -12.27 1.30
C GLU A 53 13.96 -11.18 0.95
#